data_AF-A0A384HX54-F1
#
_entry.id   AF-A0A384HX54-F1
#
_cell.length_a   1.000
_cell.length_b   1.000
_cell.length_c   1.000
_cell.angle_alpha   90.00
_cell.angle_beta   90.00
_cell.angle_gamma   90.00
#
_symmetry.space_group_name_H-M   'P 1'
#
loop_
_entity.id
_entity.type
_entity.pdbx_description
1 polymer ?
#
loop_
_entity_poly.entity_id
_entity_poly.type
_entity_poly.pdbx_seq_one_letter_code
_entity_poly.pdbx_strand_id
1 'polypeptide(L)'
;MPIQTGVLRAMPPPIVCQVTSMRSGCAGCITGVHQSETGGAFSVRRDGRGDARLGRDDGPDGALCPSRALALLLGESRDHGPTSSQRPGTIPSHALRSLVVAGYGPDTRERTRGAPMPATLAVDDVAQLLGLHPRTVRRRAADGKIPAVRDDLGSWWFDPETIHAFRRQQQADKAARQEAAAQVERLEQAAAVPEWLTTEEAARILRIGVRTVRKHLAAGTLPGRDFGGVWRVHRSGVEPPTTR
;
A
#
# COMPACT_ATOMS: atom_id res chain seq x y z
N MET A 1 -0.06 -61.03 -13.34
CA MET A 1 -0.15 -59.55 -13.20
C MET A 1 0.79 -59.13 -12.07
N PRO A 2 2.04 -58.72 -12.36
CA PRO A 2 2.97 -58.30 -11.31
C PRO A 2 2.61 -56.90 -10.81
N ILE A 3 2.45 -56.76 -9.49
CA ILE A 3 2.16 -55.51 -8.80
C ILE A 3 3.49 -54.76 -8.66
N GLN A 4 3.65 -53.65 -9.39
CA GLN A 4 4.83 -52.79 -9.26
C GLN A 4 4.75 -52.00 -7.95
N THR A 5 5.63 -52.33 -7.01
CA THR A 5 5.82 -51.58 -5.76
C THR A 5 6.65 -50.33 -6.07
N GLY A 6 5.98 -49.17 -6.17
CA GLY A 6 6.63 -47.88 -6.38
C GLY A 6 7.46 -47.46 -5.16
N VAL A 7 8.77 -47.27 -5.36
CA VAL A 7 9.69 -46.74 -4.36
C VAL A 7 9.35 -45.26 -4.11
N LEU A 8 8.72 -44.97 -2.98
CA LEU A 8 8.49 -43.61 -2.49
C LEU A 8 9.84 -42.95 -2.17
N ARG A 9 10.29 -42.07 -3.06
CA ARG A 9 11.41 -41.16 -2.78
C ARG A 9 10.98 -40.21 -1.66
N ALA A 10 11.59 -40.36 -0.49
CA ALA A 10 11.44 -39.44 0.62
C ALA A 10 11.86 -38.03 0.19
N MET A 11 10.93 -37.07 0.26
CA MET A 11 11.23 -35.65 0.10
C MET A 11 12.14 -35.20 1.25
N PRO A 12 13.23 -34.45 0.96
CA PRO A 12 14.04 -33.86 2.02
C PRO A 12 13.24 -32.78 2.77
N PRO A 13 13.38 -32.67 4.11
CA PRO A 13 12.69 -31.67 4.89
C PRO A 13 13.16 -30.24 4.54
N PRO A 14 12.29 -29.22 4.68
CA PRO A 14 12.67 -27.84 4.43
C PRO A 14 13.74 -27.38 5.44
N ILE A 15 14.79 -26.76 4.92
CA ILE A 15 15.84 -26.12 5.73
C ILE A 15 15.23 -24.91 6.42
N VAL A 16 15.06 -24.99 7.74
CA VAL A 16 14.62 -23.86 8.58
C VAL A 16 15.84 -22.99 8.86
N CYS A 17 16.00 -21.89 8.13
CA CYS A 17 16.96 -20.85 8.47
C CYS A 17 16.51 -20.14 9.76
N GLN A 18 17.14 -20.46 10.89
CA GLN A 18 16.94 -19.69 12.11
C GLN A 18 17.58 -18.31 11.94
N VAL A 19 16.74 -17.29 11.89
CA VAL A 19 17.15 -15.89 12.01
C VAL A 19 17.54 -15.65 13.46
N THR A 20 18.84 -15.68 13.74
CA THR A 20 19.41 -15.17 14.98
C THR A 20 19.24 -13.65 15.01
N SER A 21 18.16 -13.20 15.66
CA SER A 21 17.94 -11.81 16.04
C SER A 21 19.07 -11.34 16.96
N MET A 22 20.06 -10.63 16.40
CA MET A 22 21.00 -9.83 17.19
C MET A 22 20.22 -8.75 17.95
N ARG A 23 19.97 -9.00 19.24
CA ARG A 23 19.64 -7.97 20.23
C ARG A 23 20.90 -7.15 20.48
N SER A 24 20.94 -5.93 19.97
CA SER A 24 21.82 -4.87 20.47
C SER A 24 20.97 -3.84 21.21
N GLY A 25 21.35 -3.59 22.45
CA GLY A 25 20.57 -2.85 23.44
C GLY A 25 20.53 -1.35 23.18
N CYS A 26 19.38 -0.76 23.49
CA CYS A 26 19.25 0.65 23.84
C CYS A 26 18.46 0.69 25.15
N ALA A 27 19.20 0.76 26.25
CA ALA A 27 18.67 1.21 27.53
C ALA A 27 18.49 2.72 27.45
N GLY A 28 17.31 3.23 27.78
CA GLY A 28 17.11 4.67 27.83
C GLY A 28 15.66 5.11 28.02
N CYS A 29 15.37 5.52 29.26
CA CYS A 29 14.42 6.59 29.60
C CYS A 29 12.92 6.25 29.49
N ILE A 30 12.42 5.60 30.55
CA ILE A 30 11.03 5.69 30.97
C ILE A 30 10.82 7.10 31.52
N THR A 31 10.05 7.94 30.84
CA THR A 31 9.40 9.11 31.46
C THR A 31 7.90 8.96 31.31
N GLY A 32 7.24 8.84 32.45
CA GLY A 32 5.79 8.74 32.53
C GLY A 32 5.14 10.05 32.11
N VAL A 33 4.24 9.98 31.13
CA VAL A 33 3.31 11.04 30.83
C VAL A 33 1.98 10.67 31.48
N HIS A 34 1.65 11.42 32.54
CA HIS A 34 0.30 11.50 33.08
C HIS A 34 -0.66 11.92 31.97
N GLN A 35 -1.62 11.05 31.61
CA GLN A 35 -2.79 11.46 30.85
C GLN A 35 -3.77 12.12 31.82
N SER A 36 -3.90 13.44 31.72
CA SER A 36 -4.97 14.20 32.33
C SER A 36 -6.21 14.06 31.45
N GLU A 37 -7.27 13.46 31.99
CA GLU A 37 -8.59 13.41 31.38
C GLU A 37 -9.21 14.82 31.38
N THR A 38 -9.02 15.58 30.30
CA THR A 38 -9.89 16.73 30.03
C THR A 38 -11.20 16.20 29.44
N GLY A 39 -12.19 16.06 30.32
CA GLY A 39 -13.59 15.86 29.95
C GLY A 39 -14.10 17.06 29.13
N GLY A 40 -14.07 16.91 27.81
CA GLY A 40 -14.75 17.81 26.88
C GLY A 40 -16.25 17.56 26.94
N ALA A 41 -16.99 18.49 27.56
CA ALA A 41 -18.44 18.49 27.58
C ALA A 41 -18.98 18.65 26.14
N PHE A 42 -19.50 17.57 25.57
CA PHE A 42 -20.16 17.56 24.27
C PHE A 42 -21.58 18.12 24.42
N SER A 43 -21.76 19.41 24.15
CA SER A 43 -23.10 20.03 24.11
C SER A 43 -23.71 19.84 22.72
N VAL A 44 -24.66 18.92 22.60
CA VAL A 44 -25.48 18.75 21.41
C VAL A 44 -26.55 19.84 21.38
N ARG A 45 -26.36 20.89 20.58
CA ARG A 45 -27.46 21.79 20.19
C ARG A 45 -28.26 21.11 19.08
N ARG A 46 -29.51 20.73 19.39
CA ARG A 46 -30.53 20.48 18.37
C ARG A 46 -31.14 21.82 17.97
N ASP A 47 -30.71 22.35 16.84
CA ASP A 47 -31.48 23.40 16.18
C ASP A 47 -32.59 22.73 15.38
N GLY A 48 -33.79 22.74 15.98
CA GLY A 48 -35.03 22.39 15.31
C GLY A 48 -35.40 23.50 14.34
N ARG A 49 -34.91 23.42 13.10
CA ARG A 49 -35.50 24.06 11.92
C ARG A 49 -35.00 23.34 10.68
N GLY A 50 -35.89 22.57 10.07
CA GLY A 50 -35.68 22.03 8.75
C GLY A 50 -35.61 23.18 7.75
N ASP A 51 -34.45 23.37 7.15
CA ASP A 51 -34.30 23.93 5.82
C ASP A 51 -32.88 23.63 5.33
N ALA A 52 -32.78 22.69 4.40
CA ALA A 52 -31.51 22.34 3.76
C ALA A 52 -31.14 23.46 2.77
N ARG A 53 -30.22 24.34 3.18
CA ARG A 53 -29.45 25.17 2.26
C ARG A 53 -27.99 24.77 2.35
N LEU A 54 -27.47 24.20 1.26
CA LEU A 54 -26.05 23.95 1.06
C LEU A 54 -25.33 25.29 0.86
N GLY A 55 -24.97 25.94 1.96
CA GLY A 55 -23.97 27.00 1.97
C GLY A 55 -22.57 26.39 1.97
N ARG A 56 -21.70 26.81 1.05
CA ARG A 56 -20.26 26.62 1.20
C ARG A 56 -19.79 27.55 2.31
N ASP A 57 -19.51 26.99 3.47
CA ASP A 57 -18.76 27.63 4.53
C ASP A 57 -17.28 27.68 4.13
N ASP A 58 -16.84 28.86 3.70
CA ASP A 58 -15.44 29.27 3.76
C ASP A 58 -15.12 29.62 5.23
N GLY A 59 -14.88 28.59 6.04
CA GLY A 59 -14.43 28.72 7.43
C GLY A 59 -12.91 28.92 7.52
N PRO A 60 -12.43 29.98 8.20
CA PRO A 60 -11.01 30.22 8.41
C PRO A 60 -10.57 29.59 9.73
N ASP A 61 -9.80 28.51 9.69
CA ASP A 61 -9.08 28.04 10.87
C ASP A 61 -7.74 27.44 10.51
N GLY A 62 -6.71 28.27 10.70
CA GLY A 62 -5.32 27.87 10.79
C GLY A 62 -5.10 27.02 12.04
N ALA A 63 -5.28 25.71 11.90
CA ALA A 63 -4.70 24.74 12.82
C ALA A 63 -3.20 24.61 12.52
N LEU A 64 -2.41 25.38 13.25
CA LEU A 64 -0.97 25.26 13.38
C LEU A 64 -0.58 23.80 13.68
N CYS A 65 0.18 23.17 12.80
CA CYS A 65 0.85 21.90 13.08
C CYS A 65 1.97 22.10 14.12
N PRO A 66 1.94 21.44 15.30
CA PRO A 66 3.04 21.47 16.26
C PRO A 66 4.11 20.43 15.91
N SER A 67 4.72 20.52 14.73
CA SER A 67 5.85 19.65 14.37
C SER A 67 6.94 20.33 13.55
N ARG A 68 6.97 21.66 13.55
CA ARG A 68 7.98 22.44 12.82
C ARG A 68 8.72 23.48 13.68
N ALA A 69 8.80 23.23 14.98
CA ALA A 69 9.49 24.07 15.97
C ALA A 69 10.89 23.54 16.31
N LEU A 70 11.73 23.28 15.31
CA LEU A 70 13.17 23.03 15.51
C LEU A 70 14.00 23.28 14.24
N ALA A 71 13.69 24.35 13.51
CA ALA A 71 14.50 24.79 12.38
C ALA A 71 14.43 26.32 12.20
N LEU A 72 14.75 27.07 13.26
CA LEU A 72 14.98 28.51 13.20
C LEU A 72 16.17 28.87 14.09
N LEU A 73 17.38 28.62 13.59
CA LEU A 73 18.57 29.26 14.14
C LEU A 73 19.74 29.39 13.16
N LEU A 74 19.49 29.29 11.85
CA LEU A 74 20.43 29.79 10.85
C LEU A 74 19.62 30.48 9.76
N GLY A 75 19.76 31.80 9.70
CA GLY A 75 19.13 32.63 8.69
C GLY A 75 19.68 32.33 7.31
N GLU A 76 18.78 32.22 6.35
CA GLU A 76 19.10 32.41 4.94
C GLU A 76 17.99 33.26 4.33
N SER A 77 18.26 34.57 4.28
CA SER A 77 17.61 35.48 3.34
C SER A 77 17.88 34.96 1.93
N ARG A 78 16.83 34.60 1.19
CA ARG A 78 16.85 34.66 -0.26
C ARG A 78 15.55 35.25 -0.78
N ASP A 79 15.73 36.40 -1.41
CA ASP A 79 14.76 37.25 -2.05
C ASP A 79 13.77 36.50 -2.96
N HIS A 80 12.49 36.77 -2.74
CA HIS A 80 11.43 36.52 -3.72
C HIS A 80 11.44 37.67 -4.74
N GLY A 81 12.07 37.44 -5.88
CA GLY A 81 11.95 38.31 -7.05
C GLY A 81 10.54 38.20 -7.69
N PRO A 82 9.97 39.31 -8.18
CA PRO A 82 8.61 39.33 -8.70
C PRO A 82 8.49 38.68 -10.09
N THR A 83 7.34 38.03 -10.25
CA THR A 83 6.59 37.74 -11.48
C THR A 83 7.02 38.53 -12.74
N SER A 84 7.66 37.84 -13.68
CA SER A 84 7.75 38.28 -15.08
C SER A 84 6.76 37.47 -15.93
N SER A 85 5.62 38.09 -16.18
CA SER A 85 4.66 37.74 -17.22
C SER A 85 5.26 38.15 -18.58
N GLN A 86 5.72 37.17 -19.35
CA GLN A 86 5.93 37.35 -20.80
C GLN A 86 5.35 36.14 -21.54
N ARG A 87 4.13 36.33 -22.04
CA ARG A 87 3.63 35.63 -23.23
C ARG A 87 4.08 36.45 -24.44
N PRO A 88 4.65 35.82 -25.47
CA PRO A 88 4.19 36.16 -26.81
C PRO A 88 4.10 34.95 -27.74
N GLY A 89 3.16 35.02 -28.70
CA GLY A 89 3.31 34.36 -29.99
C GLY A 89 2.39 33.18 -30.25
N THR A 90 1.13 33.46 -30.55
CA THR A 90 0.34 32.65 -31.48
C THR A 90 1.05 32.64 -32.83
N ILE A 91 1.62 31.50 -33.24
CA ILE A 91 2.16 31.32 -34.59
C ILE A 91 1.00 30.82 -35.48
N PRO A 92 0.68 31.53 -36.58
CA PRO A 92 -0.39 31.13 -37.48
C PRO A 92 -0.02 29.89 -38.30
N SER A 93 -1.01 29.02 -38.47
CA SER A 93 -1.07 27.95 -39.47
C SER A 93 -0.90 28.50 -40.89
N HIS A 94 -0.44 27.62 -41.78
CA HIS A 94 -0.26 27.76 -43.23
C HIS A 94 1.14 28.17 -43.71
N ALA A 95 1.98 27.16 -43.92
CA ALA A 95 2.85 27.13 -45.09
C ALA A 95 3.16 25.67 -45.46
N LEU A 96 2.51 25.23 -46.53
CA LEU A 96 2.85 24.06 -47.32
C LEU A 96 4.34 24.06 -47.66
N ARG A 97 5.04 22.96 -47.37
CA ARG A 97 6.20 22.56 -48.17
C ARG A 97 6.38 21.05 -48.14
N SER A 98 5.89 20.42 -49.20
CA SER A 98 6.56 19.27 -49.81
C SER A 98 8.07 19.52 -49.86
N LEU A 99 8.89 18.56 -49.45
CA LEU A 99 10.02 18.09 -50.25
C LEU A 99 10.72 16.90 -49.55
N VAL A 100 10.91 15.85 -50.35
CA VAL A 100 12.02 14.89 -50.33
C VAL A 100 12.05 13.90 -49.15
N VAL A 101 11.45 12.75 -49.45
CA VAL A 101 11.93 11.43 -49.06
C VAL A 101 13.41 11.31 -49.49
N ALA A 102 14.33 11.70 -48.61
CA ALA A 102 15.72 11.27 -48.70
C ALA A 102 15.78 9.89 -48.05
N GLY A 103 15.97 8.86 -48.87
CA GLY A 103 16.21 7.50 -48.41
C GLY A 103 17.46 7.47 -47.53
N TYR A 104 17.26 7.56 -46.22
CA TYR A 104 18.22 7.04 -45.25
C TYR A 104 18.15 5.52 -45.36
N GLY A 105 18.94 4.96 -46.27
CA GLY A 105 19.34 3.57 -46.17
C GLY A 105 20.01 3.38 -44.80
N PRO A 106 19.64 2.34 -44.03
CA PRO A 106 20.33 2.08 -42.77
C PRO A 106 21.80 1.80 -43.12
N ASP A 107 22.68 2.70 -42.71
CA ASP A 107 24.14 2.54 -42.81
C ASP A 107 24.53 1.47 -41.79
N THR A 108 24.29 0.21 -42.14
CA THR A 108 24.82 -0.98 -41.47
C THR A 108 26.31 -1.06 -41.81
N ARG A 109 27.10 -0.14 -41.26
CA ARG A 109 28.54 -0.35 -41.18
C ARG A 109 28.79 -1.41 -40.12
N GLU A 110 28.82 -2.63 -40.63
CA GLU A 110 29.53 -3.77 -40.11
C GLU A 110 30.89 -3.33 -39.56
N ARG A 111 30.93 -2.96 -38.28
CA ARG A 111 32.17 -2.85 -37.53
C ARG A 111 32.12 -3.85 -36.40
N THR A 112 32.98 -4.85 -36.61
CA THR A 112 33.55 -5.75 -35.62
C THR A 112 32.74 -7.00 -35.35
N ARG A 113 33.27 -8.12 -35.86
CA ARG A 113 32.94 -9.50 -35.50
C ARG A 113 33.21 -9.74 -34.00
N GLY A 114 32.36 -9.20 -33.14
CA GLY A 114 32.11 -9.69 -31.79
C GLY A 114 30.92 -10.66 -31.83
N ALA A 115 30.73 -11.46 -30.80
CA ALA A 115 29.62 -12.43 -30.68
C ALA A 115 28.27 -11.85 -31.17
N PRO A 116 27.36 -12.66 -31.75
CA PRO A 116 26.04 -12.18 -32.18
C PRO A 116 25.40 -11.45 -31.01
N MET A 117 25.31 -10.12 -31.12
CA MET A 117 24.68 -9.33 -30.07
C MET A 117 23.25 -9.85 -29.93
N PRO A 118 22.79 -10.16 -28.70
CA PRO A 118 21.40 -10.57 -28.50
C PRO A 118 20.51 -9.49 -29.12
N ALA A 119 19.39 -9.89 -29.72
CA ALA A 119 18.45 -8.95 -30.31
C ALA A 119 18.13 -7.87 -29.26
N THR A 120 18.59 -6.63 -29.47
CA THR A 120 18.49 -5.58 -28.44
C THR A 120 17.29 -4.69 -28.74
N LEU A 121 16.52 -4.34 -27.71
CA LEU A 121 15.41 -3.39 -27.80
C LEU A 121 15.91 -1.97 -27.57
N ALA A 122 15.34 -1.01 -28.30
CA ALA A 122 15.54 0.40 -28.05
C ALA A 122 14.75 0.86 -26.81
N VAL A 123 15.15 2.01 -26.24
CA VAL A 123 14.46 2.63 -25.09
C VAL A 123 12.98 2.83 -25.35
N ASP A 124 12.60 3.22 -26.57
CA ASP A 124 11.21 3.53 -26.93
C ASP A 124 10.33 2.27 -26.99
N ASP A 125 10.87 1.15 -27.47
CA ASP A 125 10.17 -0.14 -27.48
C ASP A 125 9.92 -0.65 -26.05
N VAL A 126 10.93 -0.53 -25.18
CA VAL A 126 10.81 -0.90 -23.76
C VAL A 126 9.83 0.03 -23.03
N ALA A 127 9.82 1.31 -23.37
CA ALA A 127 8.87 2.29 -22.85
C ALA A 127 7.44 1.90 -23.21
N GLN A 128 7.18 1.52 -24.47
CA GLN A 128 5.88 1.04 -24.92
C GLN A 128 5.49 -0.28 -24.23
N LEU A 129 6.42 -1.23 -24.11
CA LEU A 129 6.17 -2.56 -23.52
C LEU A 129 5.83 -2.48 -22.03
N LEU A 130 6.50 -1.60 -21.28
CA LEU A 130 6.28 -1.39 -19.85
C LEU A 130 5.18 -0.36 -19.55
N GLY A 131 4.69 0.36 -20.56
CA GLY A 131 3.73 1.46 -20.38
C GLY A 131 4.32 2.63 -19.59
N LEU A 132 5.61 2.90 -19.77
CA LEU A 132 6.34 3.97 -19.08
C LEU A 132 6.83 5.01 -20.09
N HIS A 133 7.00 6.26 -19.66
CA HIS A 133 7.62 7.29 -20.51
C HIS A 133 9.12 6.99 -20.75
N PRO A 134 9.69 7.20 -21.95
CA PRO A 134 11.10 6.89 -22.25
C PRO A 134 12.10 7.53 -21.27
N ARG A 135 11.85 8.78 -20.85
CA ARG A 135 12.66 9.47 -19.82
C ARG A 135 12.70 8.70 -18.49
N THR A 136 11.59 8.08 -18.08
CA THR A 136 11.50 7.29 -16.85
C THR A 136 12.27 5.98 -16.99
N VAL A 137 12.21 5.33 -18.17
CA VAL A 137 13.00 4.12 -18.46
C VAL A 137 14.48 4.42 -18.34
N ARG A 138 14.98 5.49 -18.99
CA ARG A 138 16.40 5.91 -18.89
C ARG A 138 16.81 6.18 -17.44
N ARG A 139 15.98 6.90 -16.67
CA ARG A 139 16.26 7.15 -15.25
C ARG A 139 16.35 5.85 -14.45
N ARG A 140 15.41 4.92 -14.64
CA ARG A 140 15.39 3.64 -13.91
C ARG A 140 16.52 2.69 -14.34
N ALA A 141 16.93 2.74 -15.60
CA ALA A 141 18.10 2.02 -16.09
C ALA A 141 19.39 2.58 -15.46
N ALA A 142 19.51 3.91 -15.38
CA ALA A 142 20.62 4.57 -14.67
C ALA A 142 20.65 4.25 -13.17
N ASP A 143 19.48 4.12 -12.52
CA ASP A 143 19.35 3.66 -11.13
C ASP A 143 19.66 2.16 -10.94
N GLY A 144 19.86 1.38 -12.01
CA GLY A 144 20.02 -0.07 -11.97
C GLY A 144 18.73 -0.85 -11.62
N LYS A 145 17.56 -0.19 -11.67
CA LYS A 145 16.26 -0.80 -11.36
C LYS A 145 15.67 -1.59 -12.53
N ILE A 146 16.10 -1.27 -13.75
CA ILE A 146 15.77 -2.03 -14.96
C ILE A 146 17.11 -2.59 -15.46
N PRO A 147 17.20 -3.91 -15.69
CA PRO A 147 18.41 -4.51 -16.23
C PRO A 147 18.64 -3.98 -17.65
N ALA A 148 19.74 -3.26 -17.82
CA ALA A 148 20.12 -2.60 -19.06
C ALA A 148 21.63 -2.54 -19.18
N VAL A 149 22.13 -2.60 -20.42
CA VAL A 149 23.55 -2.41 -20.73
C VAL A 149 23.71 -1.04 -21.36
N ARG A 150 24.77 -0.33 -20.98
CA ARG A 150 25.11 0.98 -21.54
C ARG A 150 26.37 0.87 -22.36
N ASP A 151 26.31 1.32 -23.60
CA ASP A 151 27.47 1.32 -24.50
C ASP A 151 28.41 2.49 -24.20
N ASP A 152 29.63 2.42 -24.76
CA ASP A 152 30.63 3.48 -24.70
C ASP A 152 30.12 4.83 -25.28
N LEU A 153 29.19 4.76 -26.23
CA LEU A 153 28.52 5.94 -26.82
C LEU A 153 27.41 6.51 -25.91
N GLY A 154 27.14 5.87 -24.77
CA GLY A 154 26.14 6.30 -23.80
C GLY A 154 24.70 5.89 -24.13
N SER A 155 24.47 5.15 -25.22
CA SER A 155 23.19 4.54 -25.58
C SER A 155 22.83 3.39 -24.65
N TRP A 156 21.54 3.21 -24.39
CA TRP A 156 21.01 2.14 -23.54
C TRP A 156 20.39 1.04 -24.38
N TRP A 157 20.76 -0.21 -24.07
CA TRP A 157 20.26 -1.41 -24.72
C TRP A 157 19.66 -2.37 -23.72
N PHE A 158 18.61 -3.06 -24.15
CA PHE A 158 17.86 -3.98 -23.31
C PHE A 158 17.72 -5.32 -24.00
N ASP A 159 17.93 -6.38 -23.25
CA ASP A 159 17.64 -7.74 -23.69
C ASP A 159 16.13 -8.04 -23.54
N PRO A 160 15.41 -8.41 -24.62
CA PRO A 160 13.98 -8.68 -24.59
C PRO A 160 13.59 -9.73 -23.57
N GLU A 161 14.34 -10.84 -23.47
CA GLU A 161 14.01 -11.93 -22.55
C GLU A 161 14.07 -11.46 -21.11
N THR A 162 15.12 -10.72 -20.77
CA THR A 162 15.29 -10.13 -19.45
C THR A 162 14.18 -9.12 -19.13
N ILE A 163 13.76 -8.27 -20.09
CA ILE A 163 12.64 -7.33 -19.90
C ILE A 163 11.31 -8.05 -19.69
N HIS A 164 11.05 -9.13 -20.43
CA HIS A 164 9.86 -9.94 -20.23
C HIS A 164 9.85 -10.64 -18.86
N ALA A 165 10.98 -11.18 -18.43
CA ALA A 165 11.13 -11.76 -17.09
C ALA A 165 10.88 -10.71 -16.00
N PHE A 166 11.46 -9.51 -16.14
CA PHE A 166 11.26 -8.39 -15.23
C PHE A 166 9.79 -7.98 -15.14
N ARG A 167 9.08 -7.92 -16.28
CA ARG A 167 7.64 -7.62 -16.31
C ARG A 167 6.82 -8.68 -15.57
N ARG A 168 7.11 -9.96 -15.76
CA ARG A 168 6.44 -11.04 -15.01
C ARG A 168 6.68 -10.91 -13.52
N GLN A 169 7.90 -10.58 -13.09
CA GLN A 169 8.21 -10.35 -11.68
C GLN A 169 7.41 -9.17 -11.11
N GLN A 170 7.36 -8.03 -11.81
CA GLN A 170 6.56 -6.88 -11.39
C GLN A 170 5.07 -7.21 -11.23
N GLN A 171 4.53 -8.04 -12.14
CA GLN A 171 3.13 -8.50 -12.06
C GLN A 171 2.92 -9.43 -10.86
N ALA A 172 3.84 -10.37 -10.62
CA ALA A 172 3.79 -11.26 -9.46
C ALA A 172 3.88 -10.48 -8.14
N ASP A 173 4.80 -9.51 -8.02
CA ASP A 173 4.93 -8.67 -6.83
C ASP A 173 3.67 -7.83 -6.59
N LYS A 174 3.07 -7.30 -7.66
CA LYS A 174 1.81 -6.56 -7.57
C LYS A 174 0.67 -7.47 -7.09
N ALA A 175 0.56 -8.68 -7.65
CA ALA A 175 -0.45 -9.65 -7.24
C ALA A 175 -0.27 -10.06 -5.77
N ALA A 176 0.97 -10.38 -5.35
CA ALA A 176 1.28 -10.72 -3.97
C ALA A 176 0.91 -9.59 -2.99
N ARG A 177 1.16 -8.32 -3.36
CA ARG A 177 0.73 -7.17 -2.55
C ARG A 177 -0.79 -7.05 -2.46
N GLN A 178 -1.50 -7.30 -3.56
CA GLN A 178 -2.97 -7.27 -3.57
C GLN A 178 -3.56 -8.41 -2.73
N GLU A 179 -3.00 -9.61 -2.81
CA GLU A 179 -3.40 -10.75 -1.99
C GLU A 179 -3.13 -10.50 -0.50
N ALA A 180 -1.97 -9.93 -0.17
CA ALA A 180 -1.65 -9.53 1.20
C ALA A 180 -2.63 -8.49 1.73
N ALA A 181 -2.96 -7.46 0.94
CA ALA A 181 -3.97 -6.46 1.30
C ALA A 181 -5.35 -7.10 1.52
N ALA A 182 -5.79 -7.99 0.62
CA ALA A 182 -7.05 -8.71 0.76
C ALA A 182 -7.06 -9.68 1.96
N GLN A 183 -5.90 -10.18 2.39
CA GLN A 183 -5.79 -10.99 3.60
C GLN A 183 -5.95 -10.15 4.86
N VAL A 184 -5.33 -8.96 4.90
CA VAL A 184 -5.51 -8.01 6.01
C VAL A 184 -6.98 -7.61 6.12
N GLU A 185 -7.63 -7.26 5.01
CA GLU A 185 -9.05 -6.90 5.01
C GLU A 185 -9.93 -8.06 5.52
N ARG A 186 -9.65 -9.32 5.12
CA ARG A 186 -10.37 -10.48 5.64
C ARG A 186 -10.16 -10.68 7.15
N LEU A 187 -8.96 -10.42 7.65
CA LEU A 187 -8.67 -10.49 9.09
C LEU A 187 -9.38 -9.37 9.85
N GLU A 188 -9.42 -8.16 9.29
CA GLU A 188 -10.16 -7.03 9.86
C GLU A 188 -11.66 -7.32 9.88
N GLN A 189 -12.23 -7.87 8.80
CA GLN A 189 -13.64 -8.29 8.75
C GLN A 189 -13.93 -9.42 9.74
N ALA A 190 -13.01 -10.38 9.91
CA ALA A 190 -13.13 -11.45 10.89
C ALA A 190 -12.99 -10.94 12.33
N ALA A 191 -12.16 -9.91 12.56
CA ALA A 191 -12.04 -9.23 13.86
C ALA A 191 -13.23 -8.30 14.13
N ALA A 192 -13.85 -7.76 13.08
CA ALA A 192 -15.07 -6.96 13.15
C ALA A 192 -16.34 -7.80 13.39
N VAL A 193 -16.22 -9.15 13.46
CA VAL A 193 -17.28 -9.98 14.03
C VAL A 193 -17.57 -9.42 15.42
N PRO A 194 -18.79 -8.90 15.65
CA PRO A 194 -19.08 -8.18 16.88
C PRO A 194 -18.78 -9.10 18.05
N GLU A 195 -17.89 -8.64 18.94
CA GLU A 195 -17.56 -9.28 20.21
C GLU A 195 -18.79 -9.60 21.08
N TRP A 196 -19.92 -9.01 20.68
CA TRP A 196 -21.24 -9.09 21.25
C TRP A 196 -22.11 -10.15 20.57
N LEU A 197 -22.19 -11.31 21.21
CA LEU A 197 -23.09 -12.41 20.86
C LEU A 197 -24.56 -12.04 21.13
N THR A 198 -25.48 -12.58 20.32
CA THR A 198 -26.91 -12.52 20.65
C THR A 198 -27.25 -13.48 21.78
N THR A 199 -28.41 -13.31 22.41
CA THR A 199 -28.87 -14.22 23.47
C THR A 199 -29.03 -15.67 23.00
N GLU A 200 -29.39 -15.88 21.73
CA GLU A 200 -29.53 -17.22 21.13
C GLU A 200 -28.17 -17.87 20.91
N GLU A 201 -27.17 -17.09 20.46
CA GLU A 201 -25.81 -17.57 20.26
C GLU A 201 -25.15 -17.93 21.60
N ALA A 202 -25.28 -17.07 22.61
CA ALA A 202 -24.79 -17.35 23.96
C ALA A 202 -25.46 -18.60 24.56
N ALA A 203 -26.77 -18.79 24.37
CA ALA A 203 -27.50 -19.98 24.80
C ALA A 203 -26.96 -21.26 24.15
N ARG A 204 -26.64 -21.18 22.84
CA ARG A 204 -26.06 -22.30 22.10
C ARG A 204 -24.68 -22.70 22.62
N ILE A 205 -23.83 -21.72 22.94
CA ILE A 205 -22.48 -21.96 23.46
C ILE A 205 -22.52 -22.56 24.87
N LEU A 206 -23.32 -21.98 25.77
CA LEU A 206 -23.44 -22.44 27.16
C LEU A 206 -24.27 -23.72 27.32
N ARG A 207 -24.95 -24.16 26.25
CA ARG A 207 -25.91 -25.29 26.25
C ARG A 207 -27.01 -25.13 27.32
N ILE A 208 -27.47 -23.90 27.54
CA ILE A 208 -28.60 -23.57 28.43
C ILE A 208 -29.71 -22.86 27.64
N GLY A 209 -30.94 -22.86 28.16
CA GLY A 209 -32.06 -22.19 27.51
C GLY A 209 -31.90 -20.66 27.46
N VAL A 210 -32.39 -20.03 26.38
CA VAL A 210 -32.35 -18.56 26.18
C VAL A 210 -32.95 -17.79 27.36
N ARG A 211 -34.03 -18.31 27.96
CA ARG A 211 -34.65 -17.71 29.15
C ARG A 211 -33.71 -17.67 30.35
N THR A 212 -32.90 -18.72 30.52
CA THR A 212 -31.89 -18.82 31.58
C THR A 212 -30.76 -17.83 31.34
N VAL A 213 -30.29 -17.69 30.09
CA VAL A 213 -29.29 -16.67 29.72
C VAL A 213 -29.80 -15.26 30.06
N ARG A 214 -31.04 -14.92 29.68
CA ARG A 214 -31.65 -13.62 30.02
C ARG A 214 -31.75 -13.40 31.53
N LYS A 215 -32.07 -14.44 32.30
CA LYS A 215 -32.09 -14.36 33.77
C LYS A 215 -30.69 -14.09 34.34
N HIS A 216 -29.65 -14.74 33.82
CA HIS A 216 -28.27 -14.48 34.25
C HIS A 216 -27.76 -13.10 33.86
N LEU A 217 -28.18 -12.57 32.70
CA LEU A 217 -27.87 -11.20 32.28
C LEU A 217 -28.55 -10.16 33.18
N ALA A 218 -29.85 -10.34 33.45
CA ALA A 218 -30.58 -9.49 34.39
C ALA A 218 -30.02 -9.56 35.82
N ALA A 219 -29.47 -10.71 36.21
CA ALA A 219 -28.80 -10.91 37.49
C ALA A 219 -27.34 -10.41 37.52
N GLY A 220 -26.77 -9.98 36.38
CA GLY A 220 -25.38 -9.55 36.26
C GLY A 220 -24.34 -10.66 36.37
N THR A 221 -24.74 -11.94 36.31
CA THR A 221 -23.81 -13.08 36.36
C THR A 221 -23.03 -13.26 35.06
N LEU A 222 -23.63 -12.92 33.92
CA LEU A 222 -22.97 -12.92 32.61
C LEU A 222 -22.66 -11.47 32.20
N PRO A 223 -21.46 -11.19 31.65
CA PRO A 223 -21.14 -9.85 31.17
C PRO A 223 -21.95 -9.58 29.89
N GLY A 224 -22.95 -8.72 30.03
CA GLY A 224 -23.75 -8.27 28.91
C GLY A 224 -24.28 -6.87 29.11
N ARG A 225 -24.73 -6.26 28.02
CA ARG A 225 -25.26 -4.91 28.00
C ARG A 225 -26.58 -4.91 27.21
N ASP A 226 -27.55 -4.15 27.70
CA ASP A 226 -28.80 -3.91 26.99
C ASP A 226 -28.62 -2.78 25.98
N PHE A 227 -28.92 -3.06 24.71
CA PHE A 227 -28.92 -2.10 23.62
C PHE A 227 -30.35 -1.96 23.08
N GLY A 228 -31.12 -1.05 23.68
CA GLY A 228 -32.47 -0.72 23.20
C GLY A 228 -33.47 -1.87 23.34
N GLY A 229 -33.39 -2.66 24.42
CA GLY A 229 -34.25 -3.82 24.67
C GLY A 229 -33.71 -5.13 24.12
N VAL A 230 -32.53 -5.12 23.50
CA VAL A 230 -31.83 -6.32 23.03
C VAL A 230 -30.56 -6.51 23.86
N TRP A 231 -30.55 -7.59 24.64
CA TRP A 231 -29.36 -7.99 25.38
C TRP A 231 -28.29 -8.55 24.46
N ARG A 232 -27.07 -8.03 24.60
CA ARG A 232 -25.85 -8.49 23.93
C ARG A 232 -24.88 -9.03 24.97
N VAL A 233 -24.31 -10.20 24.72
CA VAL A 233 -23.40 -10.88 25.65
C VAL A 233 -21.97 -10.78 25.12
N HIS A 234 -21.04 -10.36 25.97
CA HIS A 234 -19.65 -10.28 25.58
C HIS A 234 -19.02 -11.67 25.50
N ARG A 235 -18.34 -12.00 24.40
CA ARG A 235 -17.80 -13.34 24.16
C ARG A 235 -16.87 -13.83 25.27
N SER A 236 -16.07 -12.94 25.85
CA SER A 236 -15.10 -13.26 26.91
C SER A 236 -15.71 -13.84 28.20
N GLY A 237 -17.01 -13.63 28.45
CA GLY A 237 -17.68 -14.20 29.63
C GLY A 237 -18.47 -15.47 29.38
N VAL A 238 -18.55 -15.90 28.12
CA VAL A 238 -19.30 -17.10 27.70
C VAL A 238 -18.36 -18.25 27.38
N GLU A 239 -17.16 -17.93 26.89
CA GLU A 239 -16.15 -18.91 26.56
C GLU A 239 -15.42 -19.36 27.83
N PRO A 240 -15.35 -20.67 28.13
CA PRO A 240 -14.57 -21.15 29.26
C PRO A 240 -13.10 -20.75 29.03
N PRO A 241 -12.35 -20.33 30.08
CA PRO A 241 -10.94 -20.01 29.91
C PRO A 241 -10.26 -21.23 29.31
N THR A 242 -9.73 -21.10 28.09
CA THR A 242 -8.92 -22.15 27.47
C THR A 242 -7.69 -22.32 28.36
N THR A 243 -7.72 -23.33 29.23
CA THR A 243 -6.57 -23.79 29.99
C THR A 243 -5.51 -24.21 28.97
N ARG A 244 -4.51 -23.34 28.80
CA ARG A 244 -3.36 -23.56 27.93
C ARG A 244 -2.26 -24.27 28.68
#